data_AF-A0A9P8UFM1-F1
#
_entry.id   AF-A0A9P8UFM1-F1
#
_cell.length_a   1.000
_cell.length_b   1.000
_cell.length_c   1.000
_cell.angle_alpha   90.00
_cell.angle_beta   90.00
_cell.angle_gamma   90.00
#
_symmetry.space_group_name_H-M   'P 1'
#
loop_
_entity.id
_entity.type
_entity.pdbx_description
1 polymer ?
#
loop_
_entity_poly.entity_id
_entity_poly.type
_entity_poly.pdbx_seq_one_letter_code
_entity_poly.pdbx_strand_id
1 'polypeptide(L)'
;MSGTREQANVFDPALSAKLHNKILELGWNAVDHDLTFEQAAPGSWWDENEEECRSRGITARLHPKLIKFLKLARVINPSLRNSETGYDFFFYYTLGLAPPVALMPDNPELFGNPDQHVILYHVPNIGSHPVGVVFDQSSSSVRVTFSLWDDKRTPWLSLQSLLQEYLDMTYLVKATAGESETDEEESNGEDEEEDDIDIDMETDAQFTIEANRPWALHSHSPEILDRTIAAFANLIGAIQDRMPNRDSSTSATPTSSR
;
A
#
# COMPACT_ATOMS: atom_id res chain seq x y z
N MET A 1 -17.40 -24.52 3.38
CA MET A 1 -17.63 -23.53 2.30
C MET A 1 -16.27 -22.90 1.92
N SER A 2 -15.40 -23.64 1.22
CA SER A 2 -13.99 -23.27 1.01
C SER A 2 -13.64 -22.96 -0.45
N GLY A 3 -14.63 -22.71 -1.32
CA GLY A 3 -14.41 -22.62 -2.77
C GLY A 3 -14.13 -21.22 -3.32
N THR A 4 -14.24 -20.14 -2.53
CA THR A 4 -14.24 -18.76 -3.08
C THR A 4 -12.89 -18.04 -2.98
N ARG A 5 -11.95 -18.52 -2.16
CA ARG A 5 -10.68 -17.81 -1.90
C ARG A 5 -9.53 -18.19 -2.85
N GLU A 6 -9.60 -19.35 -3.51
CA GLU A 6 -8.55 -19.80 -4.46
C GLU A 6 -8.63 -19.11 -5.84
N GLN A 7 -9.83 -18.75 -6.31
CA GLN A 7 -9.98 -18.02 -7.59
C GLN A 7 -9.58 -16.54 -7.49
N ALA A 8 -9.57 -15.96 -6.29
CA ALA A 8 -9.22 -14.56 -6.06
C ALA A 8 -7.73 -14.24 -6.28
N ASN A 9 -6.88 -15.25 -6.47
CA ASN A 9 -5.43 -15.10 -6.49
C ASN A 9 -4.80 -15.14 -7.90
N VAL A 10 -5.61 -15.19 -8.97
CA VAL A 10 -5.11 -15.18 -10.35
C VAL A 10 -5.07 -13.76 -10.89
N PHE A 11 -3.91 -13.27 -11.32
CA PHE A 11 -3.76 -11.91 -11.85
C PHE A 11 -4.77 -11.56 -12.96
N ASP A 12 -5.58 -10.54 -12.67
CA ASP A 12 -6.52 -9.90 -13.60
C ASP A 12 -6.02 -8.48 -13.93
N PRO A 13 -5.55 -8.23 -15.16
CA PRO A 13 -5.06 -6.93 -15.59
C PRO A 13 -6.09 -5.80 -15.51
N ALA A 14 -7.35 -6.08 -15.84
CA ALA A 14 -8.38 -5.04 -15.91
C ALA A 14 -8.84 -4.64 -14.52
N LEU A 15 -9.02 -5.63 -13.63
CA LEU A 15 -9.32 -5.37 -12.22
C LEU A 15 -8.16 -4.64 -11.54
N SER A 16 -6.92 -5.09 -11.75
CA SER A 16 -5.73 -4.43 -11.18
C SER A 16 -5.63 -2.97 -11.64
N ALA A 17 -5.84 -2.69 -12.94
CA ALA A 17 -5.82 -1.33 -13.45
C ALA A 17 -6.94 -0.47 -12.86
N LYS A 18 -8.16 -1.03 -12.71
CA LYS A 18 -9.27 -0.33 -12.07
C LYS A 18 -8.95 0.06 -10.62
N LEU A 19 -8.37 -0.86 -9.85
CA LEU A 19 -7.98 -0.61 -8.44
C LEU A 19 -6.86 0.42 -8.36
N HIS A 20 -5.83 0.28 -9.19
CA HIS A 20 -4.73 1.25 -9.28
C HIS A 20 -5.23 2.66 -9.60
N ASN A 21 -6.07 2.80 -10.63
CA ASN A 21 -6.63 4.09 -11.02
C ASN A 21 -7.50 4.69 -9.92
N LYS A 22 -8.19 3.86 -9.11
CA LYS A 22 -8.98 4.35 -7.99
C LYS A 22 -8.11 4.90 -6.85
N ILE A 23 -7.01 4.22 -6.52
CA ILE A 23 -6.03 4.73 -5.54
C ILE A 23 -5.45 6.06 -6.03
N LEU A 24 -5.08 6.13 -7.32
CA LEU A 24 -4.54 7.34 -7.94
C LEU A 24 -5.53 8.51 -7.85
N GLU A 25 -6.81 8.27 -8.17
CA GLU A 25 -7.89 9.25 -8.08
C GLU A 25 -8.09 9.75 -6.64
N LEU A 26 -8.09 8.83 -5.66
CA LEU A 26 -8.25 9.19 -4.25
C LEU A 26 -7.09 10.05 -3.75
N GLY A 27 -5.86 9.67 -4.06
CA GLY A 27 -4.69 10.43 -3.63
C GLY A 27 -4.63 11.80 -4.30
N TRP A 28 -4.90 11.88 -5.61
CA TRP A 28 -4.88 13.15 -6.35
C TRP A 28 -5.94 14.11 -5.83
N ASN A 29 -7.19 13.66 -5.71
CA ASN A 29 -8.29 14.53 -5.26
C ASN A 29 -8.18 14.97 -3.79
N ALA A 30 -7.27 14.36 -3.01
CA ALA A 30 -7.07 14.71 -1.62
C ALA A 30 -6.05 15.82 -1.40
N VAL A 31 -5.29 16.20 -2.43
CA VAL A 31 -4.38 17.34 -2.31
C VAL A 31 -5.10 18.62 -2.70
N ASP A 32 -4.76 19.70 -1.99
CA ASP A 32 -5.26 21.03 -2.26
C ASP A 32 -4.57 21.62 -3.50
N HIS A 33 -5.12 21.31 -4.68
CA HIS A 33 -4.73 21.88 -5.96
C HIS A 33 -5.96 22.16 -6.84
N ASP A 34 -5.82 23.09 -7.78
CA ASP A 34 -6.93 23.57 -8.62
C ASP A 34 -7.45 22.58 -9.67
N LEU A 35 -6.80 21.42 -9.82
CA LEU A 35 -7.10 20.45 -10.88
C LEU A 35 -7.76 19.18 -10.33
N THR A 36 -9.02 18.92 -10.70
CA THR A 36 -9.63 17.59 -10.51
C THR A 36 -8.85 16.50 -11.25
N PHE A 37 -9.01 15.24 -10.85
CA PHE A 37 -8.41 14.10 -11.53
C PHE A 37 -8.74 14.05 -13.04
N GLU A 38 -9.95 14.44 -13.42
CA GLU A 38 -10.36 14.53 -14.82
C GLU A 38 -9.66 15.66 -15.57
N GLN A 39 -9.43 16.80 -14.92
CA GLN A 39 -8.72 17.95 -15.50
C GLN A 39 -7.22 17.71 -15.62
N ALA A 40 -6.62 16.98 -14.68
CA ALA A 40 -5.25 16.48 -14.80
C ALA A 40 -5.09 15.52 -16.00
N ALA A 41 -6.21 15.00 -16.52
CA ALA A 41 -6.31 14.17 -17.71
C ALA A 41 -5.22 13.07 -17.78
N PRO A 42 -5.09 12.23 -16.73
CA PRO A 42 -4.00 11.27 -16.63
C PRO A 42 -4.00 10.29 -17.78
N GLY A 43 -2.87 10.22 -18.48
CA GLY A 43 -2.62 9.30 -19.58
C GLY A 43 -2.46 7.86 -19.10
N SER A 44 -2.48 6.91 -20.03
CA SER A 44 -2.05 5.55 -19.68
C SER A 44 -0.53 5.52 -19.54
N TRP A 45 -0.02 4.72 -18.60
CA TRP A 45 1.42 4.52 -18.46
C TRP A 45 2.05 4.07 -19.77
N TRP A 46 1.36 3.20 -20.52
CA TRP A 46 1.85 2.69 -21.78
C TRP A 46 2.01 3.76 -22.84
N ASP A 47 1.03 4.65 -23.00
CA ASP A 47 1.09 5.70 -24.04
C ASP A 47 2.24 6.68 -23.78
N GLU A 48 2.54 6.96 -22.51
CA GLU A 48 3.67 7.81 -22.11
C GLU A 48 5.04 7.15 -22.34
N ASN A 49 5.10 5.80 -22.32
CA ASN A 49 6.37 5.06 -22.25
C ASN A 49 6.60 4.06 -23.39
N GLU A 50 5.69 3.98 -24.38
CA GLU A 50 5.72 2.95 -25.42
C GLU A 50 7.02 3.01 -26.25
N GLU A 51 7.44 4.20 -26.64
CA GLU A 51 8.64 4.40 -27.47
C GLU A 51 9.91 3.93 -26.74
N GLU A 52 10.04 4.29 -25.46
CA GLU A 52 11.15 3.83 -24.62
C GLU A 52 11.11 2.31 -24.42
N CYS A 53 9.92 1.75 -24.15
CA CYS A 53 9.76 0.30 -24.01
C CYS A 53 10.16 -0.45 -25.29
N ARG A 54 9.85 0.12 -26.47
CA ARG A 54 10.20 -0.48 -27.76
C ARG A 54 11.71 -0.39 -28.03
N SER A 55 12.30 0.79 -27.85
CA SER A 55 13.73 1.01 -28.09
C SER A 55 14.63 0.17 -27.17
N ARG A 56 14.21 -0.08 -25.93
CA ARG A 56 14.91 -0.95 -24.96
C ARG A 56 14.58 -2.43 -25.08
N GLY A 57 13.65 -2.82 -25.96
CA GLY A 57 13.20 -4.21 -26.10
C GLY A 57 12.40 -4.74 -24.91
N ILE A 58 11.94 -3.88 -24.00
CA ILE A 58 11.11 -4.23 -22.83
C ILE A 58 9.80 -4.86 -23.28
N THR A 59 9.18 -4.35 -24.35
CA THR A 59 7.92 -4.89 -24.89
C THR A 59 7.99 -6.37 -25.25
N ALA A 60 9.15 -6.86 -25.71
CA ALA A 60 9.35 -8.26 -26.06
C ALA A 60 9.55 -9.17 -24.83
N ARG A 61 9.97 -8.59 -23.70
CA ARG A 61 10.29 -9.30 -22.45
C ARG A 61 9.11 -9.31 -21.47
N LEU A 62 8.19 -8.35 -21.60
CA LEU A 62 7.03 -8.25 -20.71
C LEU A 62 5.95 -9.29 -21.05
N HIS A 63 5.37 -9.86 -20.00
CA HIS A 63 4.26 -10.79 -20.08
C HIS A 63 3.02 -10.07 -20.67
N PRO A 64 2.27 -10.69 -21.62
CA PRO A 64 1.15 -10.00 -22.31
C PRO A 64 0.06 -9.47 -21.37
N LYS A 65 -0.21 -10.17 -20.27
CA LYS A 65 -1.17 -9.68 -19.25
C LYS A 65 -0.68 -8.41 -18.56
N LEU A 66 0.64 -8.30 -18.34
CA LEU A 66 1.22 -7.12 -17.71
C LEU A 66 1.17 -5.91 -18.66
N ILE A 67 1.46 -6.12 -19.95
CA ILE A 67 1.25 -5.11 -20.99
C ILE A 67 -0.20 -4.62 -21.00
N LYS A 68 -1.18 -5.54 -20.91
CA LYS A 68 -2.61 -5.18 -20.83
C LYS A 68 -2.92 -4.32 -19.60
N PHE A 69 -2.31 -4.62 -18.45
CA PHE A 69 -2.44 -3.80 -17.24
C PHE A 69 -1.85 -2.40 -17.46
N LEU A 70 -0.62 -2.30 -17.96
CA LEU A 70 0.08 -1.03 -18.18
C LEU A 70 -0.62 -0.12 -19.21
N LYS A 71 -1.32 -0.70 -20.19
CA LYS A 71 -2.17 0.04 -21.15
C LYS A 71 -3.45 0.62 -20.53
N LEU A 72 -3.87 0.10 -19.39
CA LEU A 72 -5.10 0.52 -18.69
C LEU A 72 -4.78 1.36 -17.44
N ALA A 73 -3.62 1.14 -16.83
CA ALA A 73 -3.15 1.85 -15.67
C ALA A 73 -2.78 3.28 -16.05
N ARG A 74 -3.31 4.23 -15.28
CA ARG A 74 -3.13 5.66 -15.50
C ARG A 74 -1.93 6.17 -14.70
N VAL A 75 -1.34 7.25 -15.16
CA VAL A 75 -0.31 7.99 -14.42
C VAL A 75 -0.61 9.47 -14.44
N ILE A 76 -0.30 10.15 -13.34
CA ILE A 76 -0.29 11.61 -13.31
C ILE A 76 0.97 12.07 -14.04
N ASN A 77 0.80 13.05 -14.92
CA ASN A 77 1.90 13.65 -15.65
C ASN A 77 3.00 14.10 -14.67
N PRO A 78 4.27 13.71 -14.86
CA PRO A 78 5.37 14.10 -13.99
C PRO A 78 5.49 15.62 -13.76
N SER A 79 5.10 16.46 -14.73
CA SER A 79 5.13 17.92 -14.55
C SER A 79 4.12 18.43 -13.52
N LEU A 80 3.08 17.65 -13.24
CA LEU A 80 2.06 17.92 -12.23
C LEU A 80 2.37 17.24 -10.89
N ARG A 81 3.47 16.49 -10.78
CA ARG A 81 3.91 15.81 -9.56
C ARG A 81 5.11 16.54 -9.00
N ASN A 82 4.88 17.51 -8.13
CA ASN A 82 5.94 18.23 -7.45
C ASN A 82 5.53 18.57 -6.00
N SER A 83 6.51 19.00 -5.21
CA SER A 83 6.32 19.36 -3.81
C SER A 83 5.28 20.46 -3.60
N GLU A 84 5.06 21.34 -4.60
CA GLU A 84 4.03 22.39 -4.55
C GLU A 84 2.61 21.81 -4.72
N THR A 85 2.47 20.79 -5.56
CA THR A 85 1.20 20.06 -5.75
C THR A 85 0.93 19.02 -4.66
N GLY A 86 1.89 18.79 -3.74
CA GLY A 86 1.77 17.85 -2.62
C GLY A 86 1.46 16.39 -3.00
N TYR A 87 1.70 15.98 -4.24
CA TYR A 87 1.43 14.63 -4.73
C TYR A 87 2.71 13.90 -5.17
N ASP A 88 3.40 13.30 -4.20
CA ASP A 88 4.69 12.63 -4.44
C ASP A 88 4.53 11.10 -4.45
N PHE A 89 3.65 10.57 -3.60
CA PHE A 89 3.49 9.13 -3.39
C PHE A 89 2.21 8.58 -4.00
N PHE A 90 2.31 7.40 -4.61
CA PHE A 90 1.13 6.66 -5.06
C PHE A 90 0.35 6.08 -3.88
N PHE A 91 1.06 5.48 -2.92
CA PHE A 91 0.47 4.98 -1.69
C PHE A 91 1.52 4.78 -0.59
N TYR A 92 1.46 5.58 0.49
CA TYR A 92 2.32 5.59 1.68
C TYR A 92 3.84 5.41 1.46
N TYR A 93 4.33 4.19 1.19
CA TYR A 93 5.75 3.92 0.88
C TYR A 93 6.04 3.65 -0.60
N THR A 94 5.02 3.63 -1.45
CA THR A 94 5.18 3.35 -2.87
C THR A 94 5.05 4.63 -3.69
N LEU A 95 6.02 4.84 -4.55
CA LEU A 95 5.93 5.76 -5.67
C LEU A 95 5.01 5.16 -6.74
N GLY A 96 4.62 6.00 -7.70
CA GLY A 96 3.88 5.56 -8.89
C GLY A 96 4.58 4.44 -9.67
N LEU A 97 3.93 4.00 -10.74
CA LEU A 97 4.46 2.96 -11.61
C LEU A 97 5.89 3.30 -12.07
N ALA A 98 6.79 2.33 -11.99
CA ALA A 98 8.19 2.51 -12.33
C ALA A 98 8.34 2.94 -13.81
N PRO A 99 9.22 3.89 -14.13
CA PRO A 99 9.56 4.21 -15.52
C PRO A 99 10.27 3.02 -16.19
N PRO A 100 10.32 2.95 -17.53
CA PRO A 100 10.88 1.80 -18.26
C PRO A 100 12.29 1.38 -17.81
N VAL A 101 13.16 2.34 -17.50
CA VAL A 101 14.53 2.07 -17.00
C VAL A 101 14.55 1.36 -15.65
N ALA A 102 13.58 1.63 -14.77
CA ALA A 102 13.48 1.03 -13.44
C ALA A 102 12.55 -0.20 -13.43
N LEU A 103 11.65 -0.32 -14.40
CA LEU A 103 10.71 -1.42 -14.55
C LEU A 103 11.44 -2.76 -14.73
N MET A 104 12.52 -2.77 -15.53
CA MET A 104 13.37 -3.93 -15.75
C MET A 104 14.85 -3.52 -15.67
N PRO A 105 15.43 -3.43 -14.46
CA PRO A 105 16.81 -3.00 -14.31
C PRO A 105 17.75 -4.05 -14.91
N ASP A 106 18.78 -3.59 -15.62
CA ASP A 106 19.79 -4.45 -16.24
C ASP A 106 20.77 -5.08 -15.23
N ASN A 107 20.45 -5.06 -13.93
CA ASN A 107 21.30 -5.58 -12.88
C ASN A 107 20.91 -7.03 -12.49
N PRO A 108 21.68 -8.05 -12.89
CA PRO A 108 21.39 -9.46 -12.59
C PRO A 108 21.48 -9.79 -11.10
N GLU A 109 22.15 -8.97 -10.29
CA GLU A 109 22.32 -9.19 -8.85
C GLU A 109 21.00 -9.04 -8.07
N LEU A 110 20.03 -8.29 -8.61
CA LEU A 110 18.76 -8.01 -7.93
C LEU A 110 17.81 -9.22 -7.94
N PHE A 111 17.73 -9.96 -9.06
CA PHE A 111 16.68 -10.96 -9.25
C PHE A 111 17.10 -12.26 -9.94
N GLY A 112 18.40 -12.49 -10.17
CA GLY A 112 18.92 -13.72 -10.79
C GLY A 112 18.57 -13.85 -12.27
N ASN A 113 17.29 -13.95 -12.61
CA ASN A 113 16.80 -13.89 -13.98
C ASN A 113 16.20 -12.50 -14.29
N PRO A 114 16.86 -11.69 -15.15
CA PRO A 114 16.42 -10.33 -15.47
C PRO A 114 15.11 -10.30 -16.28
N ASP A 115 14.68 -11.41 -16.88
CA ASP A 115 13.43 -11.49 -17.64
C ASP A 115 12.26 -12.02 -16.79
N GLN A 116 12.53 -12.54 -15.60
CA GLN A 116 11.47 -13.12 -14.78
C GLN A 116 10.81 -12.08 -13.87
N HIS A 117 11.57 -11.10 -13.38
CA HIS A 117 11.10 -10.17 -12.36
C HIS A 117 11.03 -8.75 -12.91
N VAL A 118 9.94 -8.06 -12.57
CA VAL A 118 9.64 -6.69 -13.01
C VAL A 118 9.32 -5.85 -11.78
N ILE A 119 9.94 -4.68 -11.63
CA ILE A 119 9.64 -3.77 -10.51
C ILE A 119 8.49 -2.85 -10.95
N LEU A 120 7.28 -3.08 -10.44
CA LEU A 120 6.09 -2.31 -10.83
C LEU A 120 5.97 -0.98 -10.12
N TYR A 121 6.22 -0.94 -8.82
CA TYR A 121 6.14 0.27 -8.00
C TYR A 121 7.45 0.39 -7.23
N HIS A 122 8.04 1.58 -7.24
CA HIS A 122 9.28 1.83 -6.53
C HIS A 122 9.00 2.29 -5.10
N VAL A 123 9.88 2.01 -4.14
CA VAL A 123 9.81 2.58 -2.78
C VAL A 123 10.94 3.60 -2.63
N PRO A 124 10.70 4.83 -2.17
CA PRO A 124 11.77 5.80 -2.05
C PRO A 124 12.64 5.50 -0.84
N ASN A 125 13.96 5.48 -1.04
CA ASN A 125 15.02 5.60 -0.03
C ASN A 125 14.83 4.86 1.31
N ILE A 126 14.18 3.70 1.32
CA ILE A 126 14.07 2.83 2.50
C ILE A 126 15.23 1.83 2.47
N GLY A 127 16.17 2.00 3.40
CA GLY A 127 17.35 1.15 3.52
C GLY A 127 18.38 1.37 2.41
N SER A 128 19.40 0.51 2.36
CA SER A 128 20.54 0.70 1.45
C SER A 128 20.27 0.31 -0.01
N HIS A 129 19.21 -0.46 -0.27
CA HIS A 129 18.90 -1.00 -1.59
C HIS A 129 17.37 -1.10 -1.79
N PRO A 130 16.66 0.03 -1.91
CA PRO A 130 15.21 0.03 -2.07
C PRO A 130 14.78 -0.66 -3.38
N VAL A 131 13.65 -1.35 -3.34
CA VAL A 131 13.10 -2.08 -4.50
C VAL A 131 11.64 -1.69 -4.74
N GLY A 132 10.74 -2.15 -3.88
CA GLY A 132 9.30 -1.92 -3.95
C GLY A 132 8.51 -3.17 -4.35
N VAL A 133 7.55 -3.02 -5.26
CA VAL A 133 6.64 -4.11 -5.65
C VAL A 133 7.21 -4.84 -6.84
N VAL A 134 7.64 -6.09 -6.62
CA VAL A 134 8.19 -6.97 -7.66
C VAL A 134 7.09 -7.87 -8.19
N PHE A 135 6.97 -7.97 -9.50
CA PHE A 135 6.08 -8.87 -10.22
C PHE A 135 6.90 -10.02 -10.82
N ASP A 136 6.54 -11.25 -10.48
CA ASP A 136 7.09 -12.46 -11.10
C ASP A 136 6.24 -12.83 -12.32
N GLN A 137 6.85 -12.69 -13.50
CA GLN A 137 6.21 -12.94 -14.78
C GLN A 137 5.82 -14.42 -14.97
N SER A 138 6.50 -15.35 -14.29
CA SER A 138 6.24 -16.79 -14.43
C SER A 138 4.98 -17.22 -13.67
N SER A 139 4.80 -16.72 -12.45
CA SER A 139 3.63 -17.02 -11.61
C SER A 139 2.50 -16.00 -11.74
N SER A 140 2.75 -14.85 -12.40
CA SER A 140 1.84 -13.71 -12.44
C SER A 140 1.42 -13.24 -11.04
N SER A 141 2.39 -13.15 -10.13
CA SER A 141 2.17 -12.73 -8.75
C SER A 141 3.12 -11.58 -8.37
N VAL A 142 2.76 -10.85 -7.32
CA VAL A 142 3.54 -9.73 -6.79
C VAL A 142 3.99 -9.97 -5.37
N ARG A 143 5.07 -9.29 -4.99
CA ARG A 143 5.59 -9.23 -3.64
C ARG A 143 6.08 -7.82 -3.34
N VAL A 144 5.72 -7.30 -2.19
CA VAL A 144 6.33 -6.08 -1.64
C VAL A 144 7.67 -6.45 -1.02
N THR A 145 8.73 -5.79 -1.46
CA THR A 145 10.12 -6.01 -1.04
C THR A 145 10.74 -4.65 -0.75
N PHE A 146 10.99 -4.31 0.52
CA PHE A 146 11.50 -2.97 0.85
C PHE A 146 13.01 -2.86 0.63
N SER A 147 13.73 -3.97 0.74
CA SER A 147 15.15 -4.03 0.38
C SER A 147 15.53 -5.36 -0.25
N LEU A 148 16.65 -5.42 -0.97
CA LEU A 148 17.20 -6.70 -1.48
C LEU A 148 17.47 -7.73 -0.39
N TRP A 149 17.71 -7.27 0.84
CA TRP A 149 18.02 -8.07 2.00
C TRP A 149 16.78 -8.45 2.81
N ASP A 150 15.61 -7.99 2.37
CA ASP A 150 14.35 -8.24 3.06
C ASP A 150 14.06 -9.75 3.11
N ASP A 151 13.49 -10.18 4.24
CA ASP A 151 13.28 -11.59 4.48
C ASP A 151 12.22 -12.11 3.50
N LYS A 152 12.53 -13.20 2.78
CA LYS A 152 11.69 -13.78 1.71
C LYS A 152 10.36 -14.36 2.21
N ARG A 153 9.99 -14.09 3.47
CA ARG A 153 8.77 -14.49 4.17
C ARG A 153 7.53 -13.77 3.66
N THR A 154 7.65 -12.59 3.03
CA THR A 154 6.48 -11.92 2.45
C THR A 154 5.84 -12.83 1.39
N PRO A 155 4.54 -13.15 1.54
CA PRO A 155 3.85 -14.04 0.61
C PRO A 155 3.75 -13.40 -0.77
N TRP A 156 3.72 -14.25 -1.80
CA TRP A 156 3.35 -13.83 -3.14
C TRP A 156 1.82 -13.73 -3.24
N LEU A 157 1.34 -12.64 -3.81
CA LEU A 157 -0.08 -12.29 -3.90
C LEU A 157 -0.43 -11.97 -5.36
N SER A 158 -1.71 -11.95 -5.72
CA SER A 158 -2.10 -11.31 -6.98
C SER A 158 -1.96 -9.77 -6.89
N LEU A 159 -1.69 -9.09 -8.01
CA LEU A 159 -1.60 -7.62 -8.03
C LEU A 159 -2.91 -6.97 -7.57
N GLN A 160 -4.06 -7.50 -8.00
CA GLN A 160 -5.34 -6.98 -7.53
C GLN A 160 -5.55 -7.16 -6.02
N SER A 161 -5.01 -8.23 -5.41
CA SER A 161 -5.11 -8.42 -3.96
C SER A 161 -4.30 -7.38 -3.21
N LEU A 162 -3.08 -7.07 -3.68
CA LEU A 162 -2.27 -6.01 -3.09
C LEU A 162 -2.94 -4.64 -3.21
N LEU A 163 -3.45 -4.29 -4.38
CA LEU A 163 -4.11 -3.00 -4.59
C LEU A 163 -5.46 -2.92 -3.85
N GLN A 164 -6.18 -4.03 -3.71
CA GLN A 164 -7.38 -4.08 -2.89
C GLN A 164 -7.06 -3.84 -1.42
N GLU A 165 -5.97 -4.42 -0.89
CA GLU A 165 -5.52 -4.17 0.48
C GLU A 165 -5.22 -2.67 0.71
N TYR A 166 -4.60 -2.00 -0.26
CA TYR A 166 -4.36 -0.55 -0.18
C TYR A 166 -5.67 0.22 -0.08
N LEU A 167 -6.67 -0.11 -0.90
CA LEU A 167 -7.99 0.51 -0.79
C LEU A 167 -8.70 0.15 0.52
N ASP A 168 -8.60 -1.10 0.98
CA ASP A 168 -9.21 -1.52 2.24
C ASP A 168 -8.61 -0.74 3.41
N MET A 169 -7.30 -0.47 3.41
CA MET A 169 -6.67 0.43 4.38
C MET A 169 -7.24 1.85 4.33
N THR A 170 -7.58 2.36 3.14
CA THR A 170 -8.27 3.66 3.04
C THR A 170 -9.69 3.63 3.59
N TYR A 171 -10.47 2.59 3.28
CA TYR A 171 -11.83 2.44 3.79
C TYR A 171 -11.91 2.17 5.29
N LEU A 172 -10.84 1.59 5.84
CA LEU A 172 -10.67 1.40 7.27
C LEU A 172 -10.09 2.63 7.95
N VAL A 173 -9.82 3.74 7.26
CA VAL A 173 -9.17 4.93 7.86
C VAL A 173 -7.81 4.58 8.49
N LYS A 174 -7.18 3.49 8.03
CA LYS A 174 -5.82 3.13 8.42
C LYS A 174 -4.83 3.99 7.65
N ALA A 175 -5.15 4.32 6.40
CA ALA A 175 -4.47 5.33 5.61
C ALA A 175 -5.47 6.39 5.15
N THR A 176 -5.20 7.66 5.38
CA THR A 176 -6.02 8.77 4.84
C THR A 176 -5.20 9.59 3.86
N ALA A 177 -5.89 10.21 2.91
CA ALA A 177 -5.26 11.12 1.96
C ALA A 177 -5.63 12.56 2.34
N GLY A 178 -4.67 13.48 2.30
CA GLY A 178 -4.88 14.92 2.51
C GLY A 178 -4.73 15.43 3.96
N GLU A 179 -4.68 14.53 4.95
CA GLU A 179 -4.39 14.88 6.34
C GLU A 179 -2.87 14.75 6.56
N SER A 180 -2.18 15.83 6.95
CA SER A 180 -0.87 15.70 7.61
C SER A 180 -1.11 15.39 9.07
N GLU A 181 -0.29 14.52 9.67
CA GLU A 181 -0.24 14.32 11.13
C GLU A 181 0.32 15.59 11.82
N THR A 182 -0.44 16.68 11.73
CA THR A 182 -0.17 17.95 12.39
C THR A 182 -1.38 18.33 13.22
N ASP A 183 -1.78 17.43 14.12
CA ASP A 183 -2.63 17.82 15.25
C ASP A 183 -1.82 17.54 16.53
N GLU A 184 -1.41 18.65 17.14
CA GLU A 184 -1.12 18.85 18.56
C GLU A 184 0.23 18.36 19.13
N GLU A 185 1.26 19.22 19.08
CA GLU A 185 1.77 19.89 20.29
C GLU A 185 2.26 21.32 19.90
N GLU A 186 1.34 22.30 19.88
CA GLU A 186 1.74 23.68 20.14
C GLU A 186 2.26 23.74 21.58
N SER A 187 3.55 23.44 21.75
CA SER A 187 4.28 23.74 22.98
C SER A 187 4.41 25.24 23.10
N ASN A 188 3.45 25.86 23.78
CA ASN A 188 3.61 27.15 24.43
C ASN A 188 4.87 27.12 25.33
N GLY A 189 5.81 28.03 25.08
CA GLY A 189 7.00 28.28 25.90
C GLY A 189 8.07 28.91 25.03
N GLU A 190 8.01 30.22 24.81
CA GLU A 190 8.82 31.21 25.53
C GLU A 190 10.30 31.19 25.10
N ASP A 191 10.73 32.38 24.66
CA ASP A 191 12.05 32.76 24.18
C ASP A 191 13.20 32.22 25.04
N GLU A 192 14.18 31.53 24.44
CA GLU A 192 15.58 31.60 24.86
C GLU A 192 16.49 31.60 23.61
N GLU A 193 17.12 32.76 23.37
CA GLU A 193 18.35 32.88 22.60
C GLU A 193 19.43 32.07 23.32
N GLU A 194 20.12 31.13 22.67
CA GLU A 194 21.56 30.92 22.86
C GLU A 194 22.17 29.88 21.88
N ASP A 195 23.33 30.29 21.37
CA ASP A 195 24.51 29.53 20.96
C ASP A 195 24.59 28.81 19.60
N ASP A 196 25.43 29.43 18.75
CA ASP A 196 26.14 28.88 17.61
C ASP A 196 26.74 27.50 17.90
N ILE A 197 26.15 26.45 17.31
CA ILE A 197 26.84 25.19 17.08
C ILE A 197 27.06 25.06 15.58
N ASP A 198 28.32 25.27 15.15
CA ASP A 198 28.82 24.86 13.85
C ASP A 198 28.71 23.33 13.73
N ILE A 199 27.55 22.85 13.25
CA ILE A 199 27.41 21.48 12.77
C ILE A 199 27.55 21.52 11.25
N ASP A 200 28.76 21.23 10.79
CA ASP A 200 29.03 20.84 9.41
C ASP A 200 28.39 19.44 9.20
N MET A 201 27.08 19.44 8.89
CA MET A 201 26.30 18.24 8.58
C MET A 201 25.99 18.23 7.10
N GLU A 202 26.88 17.61 6.33
CA GLU A 202 26.61 17.13 4.97
C GLU A 202 25.26 16.39 4.95
N THR A 203 24.24 17.04 4.41
CA THR A 203 23.16 16.51 3.57
C THR A 203 22.78 15.03 3.75
N ASP A 204 22.44 14.61 4.96
CA ASP A 204 21.46 13.56 5.15
C ASP A 204 20.12 14.27 5.34
N ALA A 205 19.39 14.40 4.22
CA ALA A 205 18.03 14.91 4.23
C ALA A 205 17.23 14.17 5.30
N GLN A 206 16.97 14.88 6.39
CA GLN A 206 15.98 14.57 7.40
C GLN A 206 14.66 14.38 6.65
N PHE A 207 14.38 13.14 6.23
CA PHE A 207 13.13 12.75 5.59
C PHE A 207 12.10 12.72 6.71
N THR A 208 11.60 13.90 7.09
CA THR A 208 10.48 14.02 8.00
C THR A 208 9.30 13.26 7.38
N ILE A 209 8.54 12.57 8.24
CA ILE A 209 7.35 11.78 7.89
C ILE A 209 6.32 12.61 7.09
N GLU A 210 6.47 13.94 7.11
CA GLU A 210 5.82 14.94 6.25
C GLU A 210 5.98 14.73 4.73
N ALA A 211 6.94 13.90 4.28
CA ALA A 211 7.25 13.71 2.87
C ALA A 211 6.31 12.74 2.12
N ASN A 212 5.48 11.93 2.80
CA ASN A 212 4.68 10.87 2.17
C ASN A 212 3.33 11.36 1.60
N ARG A 213 3.23 12.65 1.26
CA ARG A 213 1.98 13.23 0.76
C ARG A 213 1.53 12.55 -0.55
N PRO A 214 0.21 12.29 -0.71
CA PRO A 214 -0.90 12.77 0.13
C PRO A 214 -1.21 11.90 1.36
N TRP A 215 -0.48 10.82 1.61
CA TRP A 215 -0.94 9.75 2.50
C TRP A 215 -0.41 9.88 3.93
N ALA A 216 -1.31 9.90 4.90
CA ALA A 216 -1.01 9.64 6.31
C ALA A 216 -1.39 8.21 6.69
N LEU A 217 -0.57 7.56 7.52
CA LEU A 217 -0.84 6.22 8.04
C LEU A 217 -1.06 6.30 9.55
N HIS A 218 -2.29 6.06 9.96
CA HIS A 218 -2.66 6.14 11.36
C HIS A 218 -2.15 4.92 12.13
N SER A 219 -1.62 5.14 13.34
CA SER A 219 -1.19 4.05 14.23
C SER A 219 -2.35 3.12 14.60
N HIS A 220 -3.56 3.67 14.71
CA HIS A 220 -4.81 2.97 15.00
C HIS A 220 -5.91 3.46 14.07
N SER A 221 -6.94 2.64 13.87
CA SER A 221 -8.13 3.02 13.12
C SER A 221 -9.35 2.84 14.02
N PRO A 222 -10.18 3.89 14.23
CA PRO A 222 -11.42 3.79 14.99
C PRO A 222 -12.33 2.69 14.43
N GLU A 223 -12.48 2.60 13.12
CA GLU A 223 -13.26 1.55 12.44
C GLU A 223 -12.74 0.15 12.75
N ILE A 224 -11.42 -0.06 12.75
CA ILE A 224 -10.82 -1.35 13.10
C ILE A 224 -11.08 -1.66 14.58
N LEU A 225 -10.95 -0.67 15.46
CA LEU A 225 -11.21 -0.82 16.89
C LEU A 225 -12.66 -1.21 17.15
N ASP A 226 -13.62 -0.48 16.56
CA ASP A 226 -15.06 -0.73 16.69
C ASP A 226 -15.45 -2.10 16.16
N ARG A 227 -14.93 -2.48 14.99
CA ARG A 227 -15.15 -3.82 14.43
C ARG A 227 -14.59 -4.91 15.34
N THR A 228 -13.43 -4.67 15.95
CA THR A 228 -12.79 -5.62 16.87
C THR A 228 -13.60 -5.76 18.16
N ILE A 229 -14.06 -4.66 18.74
CA ILE A 229 -14.92 -4.64 19.94
C ILE A 229 -16.23 -5.37 19.66
N ALA A 230 -16.88 -5.08 18.51
CA ALA A 230 -18.11 -5.74 18.11
C ALA A 230 -17.92 -7.25 17.91
N ALA A 231 -16.84 -7.67 17.25
CA ALA A 231 -16.51 -9.08 17.07
C ALA A 231 -16.28 -9.80 18.41
N PHE A 232 -15.60 -9.14 19.36
CA PHE A 232 -15.35 -9.68 20.69
C PHE A 232 -16.64 -9.79 21.51
N ALA A 233 -17.51 -8.78 21.46
CA ALA A 233 -18.82 -8.82 22.11
C ALA A 233 -19.68 -9.97 21.58
N ASN A 234 -19.70 -10.18 20.25
CA ASN A 234 -20.40 -11.29 19.62
C ASN A 234 -19.83 -12.66 20.04
N LEU A 235 -18.51 -12.77 20.17
CA LEU A 235 -17.86 -13.99 20.66
C LEU A 235 -18.25 -14.29 22.12
N ILE A 236 -18.24 -13.28 22.98
CA ILE A 236 -18.67 -13.42 24.39
C ILE A 236 -20.13 -13.87 24.46
N GLY A 237 -21.03 -13.22 23.71
CA GLY A 237 -22.44 -13.62 23.66
C GLY A 237 -22.60 -15.08 23.23
N ALA A 238 -21.91 -15.49 22.17
CA ALA A 238 -21.95 -16.88 21.69
C ALA A 238 -21.35 -17.89 22.69
N ILE A 239 -20.40 -17.48 23.53
CA ILE A 239 -19.88 -18.31 24.63
C ILE A 239 -20.92 -18.41 25.75
N GLN A 240 -21.50 -17.29 26.18
CA GLN A 240 -22.51 -17.23 27.23
C GLN A 240 -23.74 -18.08 26.87
N ASP A 241 -24.22 -18.00 25.63
CA ASP A 241 -25.34 -18.81 25.13
C ASP A 241 -25.07 -20.32 25.15
N ARG A 242 -23.79 -20.72 25.06
CA ARG A 242 -23.36 -22.12 25.07
C ARG A 242 -22.98 -22.62 26.47
N MET A 243 -22.94 -21.75 27.48
CA MET A 243 -22.68 -22.18 28.84
C MET A 243 -23.91 -22.91 29.38
N PRO A 244 -23.75 -24.15 29.90
CA PRO A 244 -24.87 -24.86 30.49
C PRO A 244 -25.35 -24.10 31.74
N ASN A 245 -26.65 -23.82 31.80
CA ASN A 245 -27.29 -23.22 32.98
C ASN A 245 -26.95 -24.06 34.22
N ARG A 246 -26.18 -23.46 35.14
CA ARG A 246 -25.77 -24.07 36.42
C ARG A 246 -26.95 -24.43 37.33
N ASP A 247 -28.18 -24.04 36.98
CA ASP A 247 -29.34 -24.15 37.86
C ASP A 247 -30.17 -25.44 37.70
N SER A 248 -29.65 -26.48 37.04
CA SER A 248 -30.36 -27.77 36.89
C SER A 248 -29.72 -28.95 37.62
N SER A 249 -28.88 -28.69 38.63
CA SER A 249 -28.28 -29.75 39.47
C SER A 249 -28.52 -29.58 40.96
N THR A 250 -29.74 -29.23 41.36
CA THR A 250 -30.17 -29.32 42.77
C THR A 250 -31.59 -29.90 42.90
N SER A 251 -31.77 -31.17 42.56
CA SER A 251 -32.81 -31.99 43.21
C SER A 251 -32.26 -33.39 43.49
N ALA A 252 -31.26 -33.47 44.35
CA ALA A 252 -30.95 -34.71 45.04
C ALA A 252 -32.09 -34.99 46.02
N THR A 253 -32.99 -35.89 45.64
CA THR A 253 -34.03 -36.44 46.51
C THR A 253 -33.36 -37.15 47.70
N PRO A 254 -33.71 -36.84 48.97
CA PRO A 254 -33.23 -37.65 50.09
C PRO A 254 -34.07 -38.92 50.15
N THR A 255 -33.52 -40.03 49.70
CA THR A 255 -34.09 -41.36 49.97
C THR A 255 -33.90 -41.66 51.45
N SER A 256 -34.96 -41.46 52.23
CA SER A 256 -35.07 -41.95 53.60
C SER A 256 -35.08 -43.48 53.58
N SER A 257 -34.13 -44.09 54.28
CA SER A 257 -34.22 -45.50 54.66
C SER A 257 -33.65 -45.69 56.06
N ARG A 258 -34.54 -46.22 56.90
CA ARG A 258 -34.39 -46.86 58.22
C ARG A 258 -34.40 -45.98 59.48
#